data_AF-A0A835VVK2-F1
#
_entry.id   AF-A0A835VVK2-F1
#
_cell.length_a   1.000
_cell.length_b   1.000
_cell.length_c   1.000
_cell.angle_alpha   90.00
_cell.angle_beta   90.00
_cell.angle_gamma   90.00
#
_symmetry.space_group_name_H-M   'P 1'
#
loop_
_entity.id
_entity.type
_entity.pdbx_description
1 polymer ?
#
loop_
_entity_poly.entity_id
_entity_poly.type
_entity_poly.pdbx_seq_one_letter_code
_entity_poly.pdbx_strand_id
1 'polypeptide(L)'
;MAGLHFDVAGGEARLLPCTPKASCVSTANFLSPSQYLAPWSFDPKTPAAAKRQLLDELVGVRGGQVVREDEGRGYVAVAVPYQLGAGKSDVDLMEFKFTDVAVAFRSEARLNIPPPPFCFTPGCISGPPNRARMEALRDTLGWNSQETDEDKKWVQILLHD
;
A
#
# COMPACT_ATOMS: atom_id res chain seq x y z
N MET A 1 20.23 -2.85 1.00
CA MET A 1 19.17 -3.83 1.29
C MET A 1 18.11 -3.10 2.10
N ALA A 2 16.96 -2.77 1.50
CA ALA A 2 15.81 -2.28 2.27
C ALA A 2 15.28 -3.46 3.09
N GLY A 3 15.25 -3.31 4.40
CA GLY A 3 14.84 -4.37 5.32
C GLY A 3 13.36 -4.70 5.18
N LEU A 4 13.01 -5.97 5.36
CA LEU A 4 11.61 -6.36 5.55
C LEU A 4 11.15 -5.78 6.88
N HIS A 5 10.15 -4.90 6.84
CA HIS A 5 9.69 -4.13 8.00
C HIS A 5 8.43 -4.77 8.59
N PHE A 6 8.65 -5.95 9.19
CA PHE A 6 7.62 -6.72 9.86
C PHE A 6 8.02 -6.98 11.30
N ASP A 7 7.19 -6.53 12.25
CA ASP A 7 7.43 -6.79 13.65
C ASP A 7 7.04 -8.24 13.98
N VAL A 8 8.06 -9.09 14.20
CA VAL A 8 7.87 -10.48 14.69
C VAL A 8 7.91 -10.50 16.24
N ALA A 9 8.33 -9.42 16.90
CA ALA A 9 8.67 -9.42 18.32
C ALA A 9 7.46 -9.45 19.27
N GLY A 10 6.24 -9.31 18.75
CA GLY A 10 5.00 -9.25 19.55
C GLY A 10 4.01 -10.39 19.35
N GLY A 11 4.35 -11.47 18.63
CA GLY A 11 3.44 -12.59 18.39
C GLY A 11 2.40 -12.34 17.28
N GLU A 12 2.03 -11.10 17.00
CA GLU A 12 1.21 -10.73 15.84
C GLU A 12 2.05 -10.14 14.71
N ALA A 13 1.91 -10.71 13.53
CA ALA A 13 2.35 -10.15 12.26
C ALA A 13 1.81 -8.72 12.07
N ARG A 14 2.56 -7.66 12.41
CA ARG A 14 2.08 -6.28 12.24
C ARG A 14 2.82 -5.58 11.11
N LEU A 15 2.05 -4.95 10.21
CA LEU A 15 2.59 -4.02 9.23
C LEU A 15 3.12 -2.78 9.94
N LEU A 16 4.37 -2.42 9.67
CA LEU A 16 4.98 -1.24 10.26
C LEU A 16 4.53 0.04 9.55
N PRO A 17 4.44 1.18 10.26
CA PRO A 17 4.21 2.45 9.61
C PRO A 17 5.41 2.83 8.72
N CYS A 18 5.14 3.61 7.68
CA CYS A 18 6.13 4.29 6.87
C CYS A 18 6.90 5.32 7.70
N THR A 19 8.22 5.38 7.47
CA THR A 19 9.07 6.45 7.98
C THR A 19 8.61 7.80 7.39
N PRO A 20 8.59 8.89 8.17
CA PRO A 20 8.26 10.21 7.66
C PRO A 20 9.14 10.59 6.45
N LYS A 21 8.52 11.21 5.44
CA LYS A 21 9.19 11.65 4.19
C LYS A 21 9.81 10.54 3.34
N ALA A 22 9.55 9.26 3.64
CA ALA A 22 9.90 8.15 2.77
C ALA A 22 8.87 7.99 1.64
N SER A 23 9.31 7.42 0.51
CA SER A 23 8.42 7.00 -0.58
C SER A 23 7.73 5.70 -0.18
N CYS A 24 6.73 5.84 0.68
CA CYS A 24 6.02 4.72 1.28
C CYS A 24 4.56 5.10 1.56
N VAL A 25 3.65 4.14 1.34
CA VAL A 25 2.26 4.20 1.77
C VAL A 25 1.90 2.98 2.61
N SER A 26 1.10 3.15 3.64
CA SER A 26 0.63 2.05 4.47
C SER A 26 -0.73 2.32 5.10
N THR A 27 -1.50 1.26 5.30
CA THR A 27 -2.71 1.28 6.13
C THR A 27 -2.42 1.55 7.61
N ALA A 28 -1.16 1.49 8.05
CA ALA A 28 -0.75 1.81 9.42
C ALA A 28 -0.43 3.31 9.64
N ASN A 29 -0.41 4.15 8.60
CA ASN A 29 0.01 5.56 8.66
C ASN A 29 -1.15 6.55 8.88
N PHE A 30 -2.18 6.19 9.66
CA PHE A 30 -3.41 6.98 9.82
C PHE A 30 -3.19 8.48 10.11
N LEU A 31 -2.14 8.85 10.84
CA LEU A 31 -1.82 10.24 11.17
C LEU A 31 -1.04 11.01 10.08
N SER A 32 -0.74 10.38 8.94
CA SER A 32 0.01 10.98 7.83
C SER A 32 -0.77 10.79 6.54
N PRO A 33 -1.71 11.68 6.21
CA PRO A 33 -2.64 11.50 5.08
C PRO A 33 -1.95 11.22 3.74
N SER A 34 -0.78 11.82 3.50
CA SER A 34 0.02 11.58 2.29
C SER A 34 0.61 10.17 2.21
N GLN A 35 0.82 9.51 3.34
CA GLN A 35 1.37 8.14 3.43
C GLN A 35 0.31 7.11 3.84
N TYR A 36 -0.96 7.51 4.01
CA TYR A 36 -2.05 6.64 4.38
C TYR A 36 -2.91 6.27 3.17
N LEU A 37 -3.30 5.00 3.11
CA LEU A 37 -4.41 4.51 2.30
C LEU A 37 -5.26 3.60 3.18
N ALA A 38 -6.58 3.63 2.99
CA ALA A 38 -7.46 2.73 3.72
C ALA A 38 -7.20 1.26 3.32
N PRO A 39 -7.45 0.29 4.23
CA PRO A 39 -7.50 -1.13 3.87
C PRO A 39 -8.49 -1.38 2.73
N TRP A 40 -8.27 -2.46 1.98
CA TRP A 40 -9.17 -2.85 0.90
C TRP A 40 -10.07 -3.99 1.32
N SER A 41 -11.33 -3.96 0.89
CA SER A 41 -12.18 -5.15 0.86
C SER A 41 -12.04 -5.83 -0.50
N PHE A 42 -11.99 -7.15 -0.48
CA PHE A 42 -11.80 -7.97 -1.68
C PHE A 42 -13.06 -8.80 -1.98
N ASP A 43 -13.27 -9.09 -3.26
CA ASP A 43 -14.19 -10.11 -3.77
C ASP A 43 -13.39 -10.91 -4.80
N PRO A 44 -13.18 -12.24 -4.65
CA PRO A 44 -13.93 -13.23 -3.87
C PRO A 44 -13.74 -13.14 -2.35
N LYS A 45 -14.83 -13.35 -1.59
CA LYS A 45 -14.88 -13.25 -0.10
C LYS A 45 -13.95 -14.17 0.70
N THR A 46 -13.15 -15.03 0.06
CA THR A 46 -12.19 -15.88 0.80
C THR A 46 -10.78 -15.28 0.71
N PRO A 47 -10.09 -15.10 1.84
CA PRO A 47 -8.73 -14.55 1.86
C PRO A 47 -7.74 -15.31 0.96
N ALA A 48 -7.87 -16.64 0.89
CA ALA A 48 -7.02 -17.49 0.06
C ALA A 48 -7.22 -17.23 -1.45
N ALA A 49 -8.46 -17.02 -1.90
CA ALA A 49 -8.73 -16.71 -3.30
C ALA A 49 -8.31 -15.27 -3.63
N ALA A 50 -8.56 -14.32 -2.73
CA ALA A 50 -8.11 -12.94 -2.89
C ALA A 50 -6.57 -12.85 -2.95
N LYS A 51 -5.86 -13.59 -2.09
CA LYS A 51 -4.39 -13.68 -2.13
C LYS A 51 -3.90 -14.28 -3.45
N ARG A 52 -4.56 -15.32 -3.97
CA ARG A 52 -4.21 -15.90 -5.28
C ARG A 52 -4.37 -14.88 -6.39
N GLN A 53 -5.51 -14.19 -6.45
CA GLN A 53 -5.77 -13.13 -7.43
C GLN A 53 -4.72 -12.02 -7.37
N LEU A 54 -4.35 -11.59 -6.15
CA LEU A 54 -3.30 -10.60 -5.93
C LEU A 54 -1.94 -11.09 -6.47
N LEU A 55 -1.58 -12.35 -6.19
CA LEU A 55 -0.30 -12.91 -6.64
C LEU A 55 -0.26 -13.12 -8.15
N ASP A 56 -1.36 -13.53 -8.77
CA ASP A 56 -1.46 -13.65 -10.22
C ASP A 56 -1.22 -12.30 -10.91
N GLU A 57 -1.78 -11.21 -10.35
CA GLU A 57 -1.55 -9.86 -10.85
C GLU A 57 -0.11 -9.38 -10.56
N LEU A 58 0.38 -9.50 -9.32
CA LEU A 58 1.69 -8.97 -8.93
C LEU A 58 2.85 -9.74 -9.56
N VAL A 59 2.78 -11.07 -9.59
CA VAL A 59 3.85 -11.93 -10.10
C VAL A 59 3.64 -12.23 -11.57
N GLY A 60 2.44 -12.65 -11.97
CA GLY A 60 2.13 -13.07 -13.33
C GLY A 60 2.08 -11.92 -14.33
N VAL A 61 1.45 -10.80 -13.96
CA VAL A 61 1.28 -9.65 -14.87
C VAL A 61 2.38 -8.62 -14.69
N ARG A 62 2.73 -8.28 -13.44
CA ARG A 62 3.68 -7.20 -13.12
C ARG A 62 5.13 -7.65 -12.95
N GLY A 63 5.42 -8.95 -13.07
CA GLY A 63 6.77 -9.49 -12.97
C GLY A 63 7.40 -9.36 -11.58
N GLY A 64 6.55 -9.29 -10.55
CA GLY A 64 7.00 -9.25 -9.15
C GLY A 64 7.57 -10.59 -8.68
N GLN A 65 8.30 -10.55 -7.58
CA GLN A 65 8.87 -11.72 -6.93
C GLN A 65 8.41 -11.81 -5.49
N VAL A 66 7.85 -12.94 -5.08
CA VAL A 66 7.52 -13.19 -3.67
C VAL A 66 8.81 -13.25 -2.87
N VAL A 67 8.95 -12.35 -1.89
CA VAL A 67 10.12 -12.23 -1.01
C VAL A 67 9.89 -12.98 0.29
N ARG A 68 8.64 -12.99 0.79
CA ARG A 68 8.27 -13.67 2.02
C ARG A 68 6.79 -14.02 1.99
N GLU A 69 6.47 -15.16 2.58
CA GLU A 69 5.09 -15.61 2.75
C GLU A 69 4.96 -16.27 4.13
N ASP A 70 3.87 -15.97 4.83
CA ASP A 70 3.50 -16.62 6.09
C ASP A 70 2.00 -16.91 6.02
N GLU A 71 1.67 -18.11 5.54
CA GLU A 71 0.29 -18.55 5.33
C GLU A 71 -0.50 -18.58 6.64
N GLY A 72 0.12 -19.04 7.73
CA GLY A 72 -0.51 -19.12 9.06
C GLY A 72 -0.92 -17.76 9.62
N ARG A 73 -0.33 -16.67 9.11
CA ARG A 73 -0.63 -15.30 9.51
C ARG A 73 -1.27 -14.47 8.39
N GLY A 74 -1.64 -15.09 7.28
CA GLY A 74 -2.25 -14.42 6.14
C GLY A 74 -1.35 -13.34 5.51
N TYR A 75 -0.03 -13.48 5.59
CA TYR A 75 0.92 -12.46 5.17
C TYR A 75 1.66 -12.84 3.89
N VAL A 76 1.90 -11.86 3.04
CA VAL A 76 2.77 -11.99 1.87
C VAL A 76 3.49 -10.69 1.57
N ALA A 77 4.75 -10.78 1.17
CA ALA A 77 5.56 -9.67 0.72
C ALA A 77 6.09 -9.96 -0.69
N VAL A 78 5.93 -8.99 -1.58
CA VAL A 78 6.29 -9.09 -3.00
C VAL A 78 7.14 -7.88 -3.38
N ALA A 79 8.26 -8.12 -4.03
CA ALA A 79 9.07 -7.10 -4.67
C ALA A 79 8.56 -6.90 -6.10
N VAL A 80 8.04 -5.72 -6.41
CA VAL A 80 7.38 -5.43 -7.71
C VAL A 80 8.18 -4.37 -8.46
N PRO A 81 8.74 -4.68 -9.63
CA PRO A 81 9.44 -3.70 -10.44
C PRO A 81 8.47 -2.68 -11.04
N TYR A 82 8.92 -1.44 -11.20
CA TYR A 82 8.17 -0.40 -11.91
C TYR A 82 9.11 0.53 -12.67
N GLN A 83 8.56 1.23 -13.66
CA GLN A 83 9.30 2.16 -14.52
C GLN A 83 9.16 3.59 -13.99
N LEU A 84 10.29 4.30 -13.89
CA LEU A 84 10.39 5.70 -13.50
C LEU A 84 10.42 6.67 -14.70
N GLY A 85 10.50 6.11 -15.92
CA GLY A 85 10.71 6.85 -17.16
C GLY A 85 12.18 6.89 -17.57
N ALA A 86 12.45 7.25 -18.83
CA ALA A 86 13.79 7.35 -19.42
C ALA A 86 14.67 6.09 -19.23
N GLY A 87 14.07 4.91 -19.28
CA GLY A 87 14.77 3.62 -19.12
C GLY A 87 15.22 3.31 -17.70
N LYS A 88 14.83 4.12 -16.70
CA LYS A 88 15.09 3.85 -15.28
C LYS A 88 13.95 3.03 -14.69
N SER A 89 14.31 1.98 -13.98
CA SER A 89 13.39 1.18 -13.17
C SER A 89 13.76 1.25 -11.70
N ASP A 90 12.76 0.99 -10.86
CA ASP A 90 12.94 0.77 -9.43
C ASP A 90 12.00 -0.35 -8.96
N VAL A 91 11.99 -0.65 -7.66
CA VAL A 91 11.24 -1.74 -7.06
C VAL A 91 10.49 -1.24 -5.83
N ASP A 92 9.20 -1.57 -5.78
CA ASP A 92 8.39 -1.46 -4.57
C ASP A 92 8.46 -2.78 -3.79
N LEU A 93 8.74 -2.69 -2.49
CA LEU A 93 8.46 -3.76 -1.56
C LEU A 93 7.02 -3.59 -1.06
N MET A 94 6.13 -4.45 -1.55
CA MET A 94 4.70 -4.46 -1.20
C MET A 94 4.42 -5.59 -0.22
N GLU A 95 3.88 -5.26 0.94
CA GLU A 95 3.51 -6.18 2.01
C GLU A 95 2.00 -6.15 2.19
N PHE A 96 1.40 -7.34 2.30
CA PHE A 96 -0.04 -7.52 2.45
C PHE A 96 -0.32 -8.44 3.62
N LYS A 97 -1.31 -8.06 4.43
CA LYS A 97 -1.83 -8.87 5.52
C LYS A 97 -3.33 -9.03 5.32
N PHE A 98 -3.75 -10.26 5.03
CA PHE A 98 -5.14 -10.63 4.85
C PHE A 98 -5.79 -10.94 6.20
N THR A 99 -7.02 -10.46 6.34
CA THR A 99 -7.99 -10.86 7.36
C THR A 99 -9.19 -11.47 6.66
N ASP A 100 -10.19 -11.93 7.40
CA ASP A 100 -11.39 -12.54 6.82
C ASP A 100 -12.19 -11.61 5.88
N VAL A 101 -12.08 -10.29 6.08
CA VAL A 101 -12.94 -9.30 5.40
C VAL A 101 -12.18 -8.19 4.68
N ALA A 102 -10.88 -8.04 4.96
CA ALA A 102 -10.08 -6.94 4.44
C ALA A 102 -8.60 -7.32 4.30
N VAL A 103 -7.90 -6.58 3.46
CA VAL A 103 -6.44 -6.65 3.34
C VAL A 103 -5.84 -5.31 3.75
N ALA A 104 -4.94 -5.39 4.73
CA ALA A 104 -4.07 -4.30 5.12
C ALA A 104 -2.77 -4.38 4.31
N PHE A 105 -2.12 -3.25 4.05
CA PHE A 105 -0.92 -3.26 3.22
C PHE A 105 0.07 -2.15 3.54
N ARG A 106 1.27 -2.33 3.03
CA ARG A 106 2.37 -1.36 3.02
C ARG A 106 3.10 -1.48 1.69
N SER A 107 3.47 -0.37 1.09
CA SER A 107 4.27 -0.32 -0.13
C SER A 107 5.35 0.72 0.02
N GLU A 108 6.61 0.29 -0.08
CA GLU A 108 7.79 1.15 0.07
C GLU A 108 8.69 1.02 -1.16
N ALA A 109 9.02 2.17 -1.77
CA ALA A 109 9.96 2.24 -2.88
C ALA A 109 11.39 2.28 -2.36
N ARG A 110 12.34 1.67 -3.08
CA ARG A 110 13.76 1.77 -2.71
C ARG A 110 14.32 3.17 -2.95
N LEU A 111 13.90 3.84 -4.02
CA LEU A 111 14.27 5.22 -4.29
C LEU A 111 13.24 6.16 -3.67
N ASN A 112 13.72 7.06 -2.82
CA ASN A 112 12.88 8.12 -2.27
C ASN A 112 12.76 9.26 -3.29
N ILE A 113 11.63 9.33 -3.98
CA ILE A 113 11.35 10.36 -4.97
C ILE A 113 10.40 11.38 -4.34
N PRO A 114 10.73 12.68 -4.38
CA PRO A 114 9.86 13.69 -3.81
C PRO A 114 8.49 13.64 -4.51
N PRO A 115 7.40 13.84 -3.76
CA PRO A 115 6.07 13.94 -4.35
C PRO A 115 6.06 15.09 -5.38
N PRO A 116 5.32 14.94 -6.48
CA PRO A 116 5.23 16.00 -7.47
C PRO A 116 4.70 17.29 -6.80
N PRO A 117 5.26 18.46 -7.16
CA PRO A 117 4.65 19.70 -6.75
C PRO A 117 3.30 19.77 -7.46
N PHE A 118 2.26 20.06 -6.69
CA PHE A 118 0.87 20.19 -7.14
C PHE A 118 0.09 18.90 -7.36
N CYS A 119 -1.20 19.03 -7.07
CA CYS A 119 -2.22 18.01 -7.18
C CYS A 119 -3.43 18.67 -7.84
N PHE A 120 -3.64 18.38 -9.13
CA PHE A 120 -4.59 19.12 -9.96
C PHE A 120 -5.94 18.41 -10.15
N THR A 121 -6.09 17.22 -9.58
CA THR A 121 -7.35 16.45 -9.66
C THR A 121 -8.15 16.57 -8.36
N PRO A 122 -9.49 16.70 -8.43
CA PRO A 122 -10.34 16.69 -7.23
C PRO A 122 -10.10 15.42 -6.40
N GLY A 123 -9.88 15.59 -5.09
CA GLY A 123 -9.63 14.47 -4.16
C GLY A 123 -8.21 13.89 -4.19
N CYS A 124 -7.30 14.44 -4.99
CA CYS A 124 -5.91 13.99 -4.95
C CYS A 124 -5.21 14.55 -3.70
N ILE A 125 -4.28 13.74 -3.16
CA ILE A 125 -3.42 14.09 -2.04
C ILE A 125 -1.99 14.11 -2.59
N SER A 126 -1.25 15.19 -2.34
CA SER A 126 0.18 15.24 -2.61
C SER A 126 0.87 14.14 -1.79
N GLY A 127 1.36 13.10 -2.46
CA GLY A 127 1.88 11.90 -1.81
C GLY A 127 2.94 11.19 -2.65
N PRO A 128 3.61 10.20 -2.07
CA PRO A 128 4.64 9.46 -2.78
C PRO A 128 4.01 8.70 -3.97
N PRO A 129 4.74 8.52 -5.08
CA PRO A 129 4.21 7.88 -6.29
C PRO A 129 3.62 6.47 -6.08
N ASN A 130 4.04 5.79 -5.02
CA ASN A 130 3.55 4.48 -4.57
C ASN A 130 2.04 4.48 -4.35
N ARG A 131 1.46 5.61 -3.91
CA ARG A 131 0.03 5.75 -3.69
C ARG A 131 -0.77 5.42 -4.95
N ALA A 132 -0.44 6.08 -6.05
CA ALA A 132 -1.12 5.89 -7.32
C ALA A 132 -0.96 4.46 -7.85
N ARG A 133 0.20 3.82 -7.61
CA ARG A 133 0.42 2.41 -7.99
C ARG A 133 -0.44 1.44 -7.17
N MET A 134 -0.60 1.70 -5.87
CA MET A 134 -1.47 0.90 -5.00
C MET A 134 -2.95 1.09 -5.36
N GLU A 135 -3.39 2.32 -5.63
CA GLU A 135 -4.75 2.60 -6.13
C GLU A 135 -5.02 1.91 -7.48
N ALA A 136 -4.08 2.01 -8.44
CA ALA A 136 -4.20 1.34 -9.73
C ALA A 136 -4.20 -0.20 -9.60
N LEU A 137 -3.45 -0.76 -8.65
CA LEU A 137 -3.49 -2.20 -8.34
C LEU A 137 -4.87 -2.60 -7.82
N ARG A 138 -5.41 -1.87 -6.83
CA ARG A 138 -6.76 -2.09 -6.30
C ARG A 138 -7.81 -2.09 -7.42
N ASP A 139 -7.76 -1.07 -8.29
CA ASP A 139 -8.73 -0.90 -9.37
C ASP A 139 -8.64 -2.05 -10.39
N THR A 140 -7.42 -2.52 -10.67
CA THR A 140 -7.19 -3.69 -11.55
C THR A 140 -7.76 -4.97 -10.96
N LEU A 141 -7.68 -5.14 -9.63
CA LEU A 141 -8.23 -6.28 -8.92
C LEU A 141 -9.76 -6.23 -8.76
N GLY A 142 -10.39 -5.08 -9.05
CA GLY A 142 -11.81 -4.84 -8.80
C GLY A 142 -12.15 -4.76 -7.30
N TRP A 143 -11.17 -4.44 -6.46
CA TRP A 143 -11.34 -4.36 -5.01
C TRP A 143 -11.79 -2.95 -4.60
N ASN A 144 -12.36 -2.84 -3.40
CA ASN A 144 -12.91 -1.57 -2.92
C ASN A 144 -12.09 -1.03 -1.75
N SER A 145 -11.93 0.29 -1.70
CA SER A 145 -11.35 0.98 -0.53
C SER A 145 -12.36 0.98 0.61
N GLN A 146 -11.96 0.61 1.83
CA GLN A 146 -12.81 0.78 3.02
C GLN A 146 -12.81 2.21 3.54
N GLU A 147 -12.74 3.21 2.65
CA GLU A 147 -12.97 4.59 3.04
C GLU A 147 -14.44 4.75 3.41
N THR A 148 -14.73 4.95 4.69
CA THR A 148 -16.05 5.33 5.17
C THR A 148 -16.38 6.71 4.59
N ASP A 149 -17.42 6.78 3.75
CA ASP A 149 -17.92 8.04 3.18
C ASP A 149 -18.30 9.07 4.26
N GLU A 150 -18.45 8.62 5.52
CA GLU A 150 -18.68 9.43 6.71
C GLU A 150 -17.46 10.29 7.13
N ASP A 151 -16.25 9.96 6.68
CA ASP A 151 -15.01 10.68 7.04
C ASP A 151 -14.67 11.84 6.09
N LYS A 152 -15.52 12.13 5.09
CA LYS A 152 -15.44 13.36 4.28
C LYS A 152 -15.95 14.60 5.02
N LYS A 153 -15.95 14.58 6.35
CA LYS A 153 -16.21 15.75 7.18
C LYS A 153 -14.97 16.62 7.16
N TRP A 154 -15.04 17.71 6.40
CA TRP A 154 -14.04 18.77 6.45
C TRP A 154 -13.90 19.28 7.89
N VAL A 155 -12.82 18.91 8.55
CA VAL A 155 -12.45 19.50 9.84
C VAL A 155 -11.49 20.65 9.54
N GLN A 156 -11.89 21.88 9.89
CA GLN A 156 -10.97 23.01 9.86
C GLN A 156 -9.81 22.71 10.80
N ILE A 157 -8.59 22.65 10.27
CA ILE A 157 -7.39 22.75 11.10
C ILE A 157 -7.35 24.19 11.57
N LEU A 158 -7.81 24.43 12.80
CA LEU A 158 -7.69 25.74 13.43
C LEU A 158 -6.22 26.15 13.39
N LEU A 159 -5.94 27.22 12.66
CA LEU A 159 -4.70 27.98 12.86
C LEU A 159 -4.74 28.47 14.29
N HIS A 160 -3.79 28.02 15.11
CA HIS A 160 -3.48 28.68 16.36
C HIS A 160 -2.84 30.03 16.01
N ASP A 161 -3.44 31.11 16.52
CA ASP A 161 -2.92 32.48 16.44
C ASP A 161 -1.51 32.62 17.04
#